data_AF-A0A0F9DB44-F1
#
_entry.id   AF-A0A0F9DB44-F1
#
_cell.length_a   1.000
_cell.length_b   1.000
_cell.length_c   1.000
_cell.angle_alpha   90.00
_cell.angle_beta   90.00
_cell.angle_gamma   90.00
#
_symmetry.space_group_name_H-M   'P 1'
#
loop_
_entity.id
_entity.type
_entity.pdbx_description
1 polymer ?
#
loop_
_entity_poly.entity_id
_entity_poly.type
_entity_poly.pdbx_seq_one_letter_code
_entity_poly.pdbx_strand_id
1 'polypeptide(L)'
;MNVPMNWKKSLITAVISTGLLLSGATLAIPALEEPQQITQPGGETFTAIPKGDEWNNRMETPKGFTVGRGSDGVWRYVTGFDPGNAPIFSNTQADKVAPPGLSKHLRSSASRPSQAPSQGTSESTGDSGPSSAPVQTSSSVLFILTEFNDRAGSTTEADWEGFVSNNIRDFFLQTSHGNAQLNPANESYGTANNGVVGWVNVGYNHPNTQGSTGTANRNLSEDAITAANPYINYANYDTNNDGIVSGSELSIVVIVAGYETAYSPSLSPSVWGHKWSLQYPYPTFDGVTLATYAQFGELHATSTSNEHQATMGIMVHELGHLTYSLPDLYDTDGSSNGIGAFGVMASGSWGRSNTNGDAYLWASEEGELVLQGQTEVTTSADEECVSVEAFGAMVFIGTEERE
;
A
#
# COMPACT_ATOMS: atom_id res chain seq x y z
N MET A 1 55.88 9.61 -52.28
CA MET A 1 55.49 8.51 -51.37
C MET A 1 54.00 8.59 -51.17
N ASN A 2 53.29 7.57 -51.69
CA ASN A 2 51.86 7.37 -51.53
C ASN A 2 51.56 6.88 -50.11
N VAL A 3 50.59 7.48 -49.42
CA VAL A 3 49.41 6.78 -48.86
C VAL A 3 48.24 7.77 -48.79
N PRO A 4 47.07 7.47 -49.39
CA PRO A 4 45.85 8.27 -49.25
C PRO A 4 45.03 7.81 -48.03
N MET A 5 44.49 8.77 -47.27
CA MET A 5 43.59 8.53 -46.14
C MET A 5 42.15 8.46 -46.64
N ASN A 6 41.48 7.32 -46.44
CA ASN A 6 40.16 7.04 -46.98
C ASN A 6 39.15 6.67 -45.88
N TRP A 7 38.00 7.36 -45.93
CA TRP A 7 36.64 7.06 -45.43
C TRP A 7 36.46 6.11 -44.23
N LYS A 8 35.71 6.58 -43.21
CA LYS A 8 34.31 6.16 -42.97
C LYS A 8 33.67 6.90 -41.79
N LYS A 9 32.69 7.74 -42.13
CA LYS A 9 31.42 8.04 -41.45
C LYS A 9 31.30 7.59 -39.98
N SER A 10 31.26 8.57 -39.08
CA SER A 10 30.42 8.48 -37.88
C SER A 10 29.48 9.67 -37.89
N LEU A 11 28.23 9.42 -38.29
CA LEU A 11 27.11 10.27 -37.94
C LEU A 11 27.02 10.28 -36.42
N ILE A 12 27.07 11.47 -35.85
CA ILE A 12 26.74 11.72 -34.45
C ILE A 12 25.23 11.58 -34.34
N THR A 13 24.77 10.42 -33.84
CA THR A 13 23.40 10.27 -33.36
C THR A 13 23.34 10.98 -32.00
N ALA A 14 22.72 12.16 -31.99
CA ALA A 14 22.34 12.83 -30.74
C ALA A 14 21.20 12.02 -30.11
N VAL A 15 21.52 11.19 -29.12
CA VAL A 15 20.53 10.63 -28.20
C VAL A 15 20.12 11.75 -27.26
N ILE A 16 18.93 12.30 -27.49
CA ILE A 16 18.27 13.18 -26.52
C ILE A 16 17.74 12.26 -25.42
N SER A 17 18.54 12.08 -24.37
CA SER A 17 18.07 11.50 -23.11
C SER A 17 17.18 12.53 -22.43
N THR A 18 15.89 12.51 -22.73
CA THR A 18 14.88 13.20 -21.92
C THR A 18 14.74 12.38 -20.64
N GLY A 19 15.44 12.81 -19.57
CA GLY A 19 15.27 12.23 -18.25
C GLY A 19 13.87 12.53 -17.73
N LEU A 20 12.95 11.56 -17.84
CA LEU A 20 11.74 11.56 -17.02
C LEU A 20 12.16 11.20 -15.58
N LEU A 21 12.17 12.21 -14.73
CA LEU A 21 12.12 12.03 -13.29
C LEU A 21 10.70 11.56 -12.95
N LEU A 22 10.46 10.24 -12.93
CA LEU A 22 9.32 9.70 -12.21
C LEU A 22 9.63 9.86 -10.72
N SER A 23 9.02 10.86 -10.08
CA SER A 23 9.01 10.98 -8.63
C SER A 23 8.12 9.88 -8.05
N GLY A 24 8.75 8.92 -7.38
CA GLY A 24 8.08 7.84 -6.67
C GLY A 24 7.22 8.39 -5.53
N ALA A 25 5.91 8.38 -5.75
CA ALA A 25 4.91 8.65 -4.74
C ALA A 25 4.63 7.38 -3.93
N THR A 26 4.51 7.54 -2.63
CA THR A 26 4.22 6.47 -1.68
C THR A 26 2.92 6.81 -0.99
N LEU A 27 2.09 5.79 -0.85
CA LEU A 27 0.73 5.85 -0.37
C LEU A 27 0.54 4.55 0.41
N ALA A 28 -0.13 4.61 1.55
CA ALA A 28 -0.65 3.41 2.16
C ALA A 28 -1.67 3.64 3.27
N ILE A 29 -2.16 2.53 3.80
CA ILE A 29 -3.29 2.48 4.73
C ILE A 29 -3.03 3.16 6.08
N PRO A 30 -4.03 3.88 6.63
CA PRO A 30 -3.98 4.30 8.02
C PRO A 30 -3.99 3.07 8.93
N ALA A 31 -3.31 3.16 10.06
CA ALA A 31 -3.27 2.08 11.03
C ALA A 31 -4.68 1.70 11.53
N LEU A 32 -4.91 0.42 11.85
CA LEU A 32 -6.16 -0.03 12.46
C LEU A 32 -6.34 0.61 13.85
N GLU A 33 -7.02 1.75 13.95
CA GLU A 33 -7.13 2.53 15.19
C GLU A 33 -8.02 1.90 16.28
N GLU A 34 -8.05 0.58 16.39
CA GLU A 34 -8.69 -0.15 17.48
C GLU A 34 -7.73 -0.31 18.69
N PRO A 35 -8.23 -0.22 19.94
CA PRO A 35 -7.42 -0.50 21.12
C PRO A 35 -6.88 -1.94 21.16
N GLN A 36 -5.56 -2.06 21.11
CA GLN A 36 -4.81 -3.32 21.21
C GLN A 36 -4.28 -3.52 22.64
N GLN A 37 -4.35 -4.74 23.17
CA GLN A 37 -3.68 -5.11 24.42
C GLN A 37 -2.25 -5.57 24.12
N ILE A 38 -1.26 -4.86 24.67
CA ILE A 38 0.16 -5.16 24.50
C ILE A 38 0.73 -5.73 25.79
N THR A 39 1.52 -6.80 25.66
CA THR A 39 2.20 -7.47 26.77
C THR A 39 3.67 -7.05 26.82
N GLN A 40 4.12 -6.58 27.98
CA GLN A 40 5.52 -6.32 28.28
C GLN A 40 6.31 -7.63 28.39
N PRO A 41 7.65 -7.59 28.22
CA PRO A 41 8.49 -8.77 28.47
C PRO A 41 8.35 -9.37 29.88
N GLY A 42 7.96 -8.56 30.88
CA GLY A 42 7.68 -9.00 32.26
C GLY A 42 6.30 -9.67 32.46
N GLY A 43 5.44 -9.67 31.44
CA GLY A 43 4.09 -10.24 31.48
C GLY A 43 2.99 -9.25 31.85
N GLU A 44 3.32 -8.04 32.33
CA GLU A 44 2.34 -6.98 32.52
C GLU A 44 1.73 -6.52 31.18
N THR A 45 0.47 -6.10 31.19
CA THR A 45 -0.21 -5.65 29.97
C THR A 45 -0.67 -4.20 30.07
N PHE A 46 -0.77 -3.55 28.91
CA PHE A 46 -1.32 -2.21 28.77
C PHE A 46 -2.05 -2.07 27.44
N THR A 47 -2.95 -1.08 27.34
CA THR A 47 -3.68 -0.82 26.09
C THR A 47 -2.97 0.26 25.29
N ALA A 48 -2.80 0.04 24.00
CA ALA A 48 -2.36 1.04 23.04
C ALA A 48 -3.22 0.99 21.77
N ILE A 49 -3.33 2.12 21.11
CA ILE A 49 -4.07 2.31 19.86
C ILE A 49 -3.01 2.71 18.84
N PRO A 50 -2.80 1.95 17.75
CA PRO A 50 -1.95 2.41 16.67
C PRO A 50 -2.63 3.62 16.00
N LYS A 51 -1.83 4.61 15.64
CA LYS A 51 -2.26 5.91 15.10
C LYS A 51 -1.40 6.30 13.92
N GLY A 52 -1.98 6.99 12.95
CA GLY A 52 -1.28 7.58 11.81
C GLY A 52 -1.15 6.66 10.60
N ASP A 53 -0.25 7.04 9.70
CA ASP A 53 -0.01 6.48 8.36
C ASP A 53 1.48 6.14 8.16
N GLU A 54 1.93 5.88 6.94
CA GLU A 54 3.31 5.48 6.62
C GLU A 54 4.32 6.58 6.90
N TRP A 55 3.86 7.82 7.03
CA TRP A 55 4.68 8.99 7.29
C TRP A 55 4.75 9.32 8.77
N ASN A 56 3.70 8.98 9.52
CA ASN A 56 3.59 9.31 10.94
C ASN A 56 2.87 8.25 11.78
N ASN A 57 3.24 6.98 11.61
CA ASN A 57 2.75 5.89 12.46
C ASN A 57 3.35 5.97 13.87
N ARG A 58 2.52 5.67 14.85
CA ARG A 58 2.90 5.62 16.27
C ARG A 58 1.89 4.79 17.07
N MET A 59 2.27 4.42 18.27
CA MET A 59 1.35 3.83 19.25
C MET A 59 0.99 4.86 20.31
N GLU A 60 -0.28 4.96 20.67
CA GLU A 60 -0.74 5.82 21.75
C GLU A 60 -1.55 5.05 22.79
N THR A 61 -1.36 5.32 24.08
CA THR A 61 -2.31 4.85 25.09
C THR A 61 -3.70 5.48 24.87
N PRO A 62 -4.81 4.92 25.40
CA PRO A 62 -6.15 5.55 25.31
C PRO A 62 -6.23 6.99 25.86
N LYS A 63 -5.22 7.43 26.62
CA LYS A 63 -5.13 8.80 27.15
C LYS A 63 -4.37 9.77 26.23
N GLY A 64 -3.89 9.29 25.07
CA GLY A 64 -3.18 10.07 24.06
C GLY A 64 -1.66 10.16 24.26
N PHE A 65 -1.06 9.32 25.11
CA PHE A 65 0.40 9.34 25.29
C PHE A 65 1.07 8.40 24.31
N THR A 66 2.01 8.94 23.52
CA THR A 66 2.83 8.17 22.59
C THR A 66 3.74 7.19 23.32
N VAL A 67 3.79 5.96 22.84
CA VAL A 67 4.61 4.87 23.36
C VAL A 67 5.33 4.20 22.20
N GLY A 68 6.47 3.59 22.48
CA GLY A 68 7.21 2.82 21.48
C GLY A 68 7.99 1.69 22.13
N ARG A 69 8.37 0.72 21.31
CA ARG A 69 9.13 -0.46 21.74
C ARG A 69 10.61 -0.19 21.59
N GLY A 70 11.36 -0.30 22.69
CA GLY A 70 12.82 -0.24 22.66
C GLY A 70 13.42 -1.47 22.00
N SER A 71 14.72 -1.40 21.66
CA SER A 71 15.48 -2.54 21.14
C SER A 71 15.59 -3.71 22.12
N ASP A 72 15.33 -3.46 23.40
CA ASP A 72 15.22 -4.48 24.45
C ASP A 72 13.81 -5.11 24.55
N GLY A 73 12.92 -4.76 23.62
CA GLY A 73 11.57 -5.29 23.53
C GLY A 73 10.57 -4.67 24.51
N VAL A 74 11.01 -3.75 25.39
CA VAL A 74 10.16 -3.11 26.41
C VAL A 74 9.46 -1.89 25.83
N TRP A 75 8.16 -1.77 26.07
CA TRP A 75 7.37 -0.60 25.68
C TRP A 75 7.47 0.51 26.72
N ARG A 76 7.82 1.71 26.26
CA ARG A 76 8.02 2.90 27.12
C ARG A 76 7.32 4.11 26.54
N TYR A 77 6.99 5.07 27.39
CA TYR A 77 6.51 6.37 26.94
C TYR A 77 7.58 7.10 26.13
N VAL A 78 7.19 7.70 25.01
CA VAL A 78 8.04 8.53 24.15
C VAL A 78 7.99 9.97 24.64
N THR A 79 9.17 10.57 24.79
CA THR A 79 9.34 11.96 25.29
C THR A 79 9.69 12.96 24.18
N GLY A 80 10.07 12.45 23.01
CA GLY A 80 10.43 13.22 21.84
C GLY A 80 11.05 12.31 20.79
N PHE A 81 11.59 12.91 19.74
CA PHE A 81 12.30 12.22 18.67
C PHE A 81 13.67 12.86 18.49
N ASP A 82 14.67 12.06 18.15
CA ASP A 82 15.99 12.56 17.82
C ASP A 82 16.03 13.16 16.39
N PRO A 83 17.15 13.79 15.98
CA PRO A 83 17.26 14.35 14.62
C PRO A 83 17.13 13.32 13.48
N GLY A 84 17.25 12.02 13.77
CA GLY A 84 17.01 10.93 12.82
C GLY A 84 15.59 10.37 12.87
N ASN A 85 14.66 11.04 13.60
CA ASN A 85 13.30 10.60 13.88
C ASN A 85 13.18 9.29 14.68
N ALA A 86 14.24 8.84 15.36
CA ALA A 86 14.12 7.73 16.28
C ALA A 86 13.46 8.19 17.61
N PRO A 87 12.56 7.38 18.20
CA PRO A 87 11.88 7.74 19.43
C PRO A 87 12.85 7.80 20.63
N ILE A 88 12.75 8.88 21.42
CA ILE A 88 13.48 9.06 22.68
C ILE A 88 12.57 8.60 23.82
N PHE A 89 12.95 7.52 24.48
CA PHE A 89 12.16 6.90 25.54
C PHE A 89 12.35 7.54 26.91
N SER A 90 11.26 7.61 27.68
CA SER A 90 11.32 7.80 29.13
C SER A 90 11.86 6.55 29.84
N ASN A 91 12.17 6.67 31.13
CA ASN A 91 12.47 5.50 31.98
C ASN A 91 11.21 4.74 32.43
N THR A 92 10.02 5.22 32.09
CA THR A 92 8.75 4.66 32.55
C THR A 92 8.16 3.74 31.49
N GLN A 93 7.87 2.50 31.90
CA GLN A 93 7.20 1.52 31.05
C GLN A 93 5.74 1.91 30.83
N ALA A 94 5.20 1.56 29.66
CA ALA A 94 3.87 1.98 29.21
C ALA A 94 2.70 1.37 30.01
N ASP A 95 2.93 0.29 30.74
CA ASP A 95 2.00 -0.34 31.70
C ASP A 95 1.92 0.39 33.05
N LYS A 96 2.83 1.33 33.30
CA LYS A 96 2.79 2.19 34.49
C LYS A 96 2.14 3.54 34.18
N VAL A 97 1.85 4.29 35.23
CA VAL A 97 1.29 5.64 35.10
C VAL A 97 2.27 6.55 34.35
N ALA A 98 1.75 7.27 33.35
CA ALA A 98 2.54 8.22 32.55
C ALA A 98 3.25 9.27 33.43
N PRO A 99 4.51 9.62 33.13
CA PRO A 99 5.21 10.69 33.82
C PRO A 99 4.44 12.02 33.77
N PRO A 100 4.41 12.79 34.87
CA PRO A 100 3.77 14.10 34.86
C PRO A 100 4.46 15.05 33.89
N GLY A 101 3.67 15.84 33.15
CA GLY A 101 4.18 16.83 32.19
C GLY A 101 4.51 16.28 30.80
N LEU A 102 4.25 14.99 30.53
CA LEU A 102 4.45 14.43 29.20
C LEU A 102 3.45 15.01 28.19
N SER A 103 3.95 15.46 27.05
CA SER A 103 3.11 15.90 25.93
C SER A 103 2.35 14.73 25.33
N LYS A 104 1.09 14.97 24.97
CA LYS A 104 0.23 14.00 24.28
C LYS A 104 0.39 14.12 22.77
N HIS A 105 0.06 13.06 22.06
CA HIS A 105 0.08 12.99 20.60
C HIS A 105 1.44 13.40 20.02
N LEU A 106 2.52 13.06 20.74
CA LEU A 106 3.88 13.29 20.26
C LEU A 106 4.08 12.48 18.99
N ARG A 107 4.43 13.18 17.92
CA ARG A 107 4.63 12.62 16.59
C ARG A 107 5.99 13.05 16.07
N SER A 108 6.61 12.23 15.23
CA SER A 108 7.89 12.62 14.64
C SER A 108 7.65 13.83 13.72
N SER A 109 8.65 14.70 13.60
CA SER A 109 8.61 15.81 12.66
C SER A 109 8.95 15.38 11.22
N ALA A 110 9.01 14.07 10.94
CA ALA A 110 9.05 13.57 9.57
C ALA A 110 7.83 14.11 8.83
N SER A 111 8.05 15.17 8.07
CA SER A 111 7.07 15.67 7.13
C SER A 111 6.92 14.65 6.03
N ARG A 112 5.68 14.42 5.61
CA ARG A 112 5.36 13.83 4.31
C ARG A 112 6.36 14.31 3.25
N PRO A 113 7.13 13.42 2.59
CA PRO A 113 8.07 13.83 1.57
C PRO A 113 7.35 14.63 0.49
N SER A 114 8.02 15.66 -0.04
CA SER A 114 7.48 16.53 -1.08
C SER A 114 7.12 15.80 -2.40
N GLN A 115 7.42 14.51 -2.49
CA GLN A 115 7.17 13.62 -3.63
C GLN A 115 5.93 12.74 -3.44
N ALA A 116 5.27 12.78 -2.27
CA ALA A 116 3.98 12.13 -2.06
C ALA A 116 2.87 12.88 -2.84
N PRO A 117 1.88 12.18 -3.45
CA PRO A 117 0.83 12.81 -4.27
C PRO A 117 0.06 13.86 -3.49
N SER A 118 -0.31 15.01 -4.04
CA SER A 118 -1.05 16.03 -3.25
C SER A 118 -2.29 15.42 -2.57
N GLN A 119 -2.56 15.78 -1.31
CA GLN A 119 -3.92 15.65 -0.76
C GLN A 119 -4.87 16.32 -1.75
N GLY A 120 -6.01 15.69 -2.05
CA GLY A 120 -6.99 16.15 -3.04
C GLY A 120 -7.36 17.63 -2.85
N THR A 121 -6.60 18.51 -3.50
CA THR A 121 -6.79 19.96 -3.54
C THR A 121 -6.29 20.41 -4.90
N SER A 122 -7.01 20.05 -5.94
CA SER A 122 -6.78 20.58 -7.28
C SER A 122 -8.13 20.98 -7.87
N GLU A 123 -8.55 22.20 -7.54
CA GLU A 123 -9.52 22.92 -8.36
C GLU A 123 -8.88 23.17 -9.74
N SER A 124 -9.21 22.33 -10.73
CA SER A 124 -8.82 22.60 -12.11
C SER A 124 -9.89 23.47 -12.75
N THR A 125 -9.57 24.75 -12.95
CA THR A 125 -10.32 25.66 -13.80
C THR A 125 -9.94 25.37 -15.26
N GLY A 126 -10.87 24.82 -16.06
CA GLY A 126 -10.57 24.45 -17.44
C GLY A 126 -11.71 23.74 -18.16
N ASP A 127 -12.75 24.51 -18.47
CA ASP A 127 -13.89 24.21 -19.36
C ASP A 127 -13.44 23.80 -20.78
N SER A 128 -13.74 22.56 -21.21
CA SER A 128 -13.96 22.07 -22.59
C SER A 128 -14.09 20.53 -22.64
N GLY A 129 -15.31 19.98 -22.54
CA GLY A 129 -15.54 18.52 -22.53
C GLY A 129 -15.66 17.85 -23.92
N PRO A 130 -15.37 16.53 -23.98
CA PRO A 130 -16.07 15.62 -24.89
C PRO A 130 -16.68 14.40 -24.16
N SER A 131 -17.81 13.93 -24.70
CA SER A 131 -18.56 12.71 -24.31
C SER A 131 -17.70 11.44 -24.41
N SER A 132 -17.53 10.69 -23.31
CA SER A 132 -16.97 9.32 -23.33
C SER A 132 -17.73 8.35 -22.42
N ALA A 133 -17.99 7.14 -22.94
CA ALA A 133 -18.44 5.98 -22.18
C ALA A 133 -17.46 5.62 -21.04
N PRO A 134 -17.88 4.87 -20.00
CA PRO A 134 -16.96 4.41 -18.96
C PRO A 134 -15.76 3.69 -19.59
N VAL A 135 -14.55 4.08 -19.20
CA VAL A 135 -13.32 3.47 -19.70
C VAL A 135 -13.21 2.10 -19.04
N GLN A 136 -13.37 1.04 -19.82
CA GLN A 136 -13.04 -0.31 -19.36
C GLN A 136 -11.53 -0.45 -19.25
N THR A 137 -11.05 -0.82 -18.08
CA THR A 137 -9.63 -1.07 -17.80
C THR A 137 -9.41 -2.55 -17.52
N SER A 138 -8.35 -3.11 -18.08
CA SER A 138 -7.93 -4.48 -17.84
C SER A 138 -6.44 -4.50 -17.53
N SER A 139 -6.09 -4.90 -16.33
CA SER A 139 -4.71 -4.93 -15.83
C SER A 139 -4.42 -6.30 -15.21
N SER A 140 -3.15 -6.63 -15.06
CA SER A 140 -2.71 -7.87 -14.42
C SER A 140 -2.19 -7.63 -13.00
N VAL A 141 -2.32 -8.64 -12.13
CA VAL A 141 -1.81 -8.64 -10.76
C VAL A 141 -0.90 -9.84 -10.57
N LEU A 142 0.30 -9.59 -10.05
CA LEU A 142 1.28 -10.61 -9.70
C LEU A 142 1.58 -10.56 -8.20
N PHE A 143 1.33 -11.65 -7.50
CA PHE A 143 1.73 -11.85 -6.11
C PHE A 143 3.06 -12.62 -6.08
N ILE A 144 4.04 -12.07 -5.37
CA ILE A 144 5.35 -12.69 -5.15
C ILE A 144 5.46 -13.03 -3.67
N LEU A 145 5.37 -14.30 -3.34
CA LEU A 145 5.49 -14.81 -1.96
C LEU A 145 6.97 -14.93 -1.61
N THR A 146 7.43 -14.22 -0.59
CA THR A 146 8.86 -14.04 -0.27
C THR A 146 9.23 -14.55 1.12
N GLU A 147 10.14 -15.52 1.17
CA GLU A 147 10.63 -16.11 2.41
C GLU A 147 12.13 -15.85 2.65
N PHE A 148 12.56 -16.08 3.89
CA PHE A 148 13.89 -15.77 4.40
C PHE A 148 14.54 -17.02 5.01
N ASN A 149 15.86 -16.99 5.18
CA ASN A 149 16.62 -18.09 5.78
C ASN A 149 16.11 -18.48 7.19
N ASP A 150 15.59 -17.52 7.95
CA ASP A 150 15.10 -17.67 9.31
C ASP A 150 13.58 -17.50 9.45
N ARG A 151 12.86 -17.28 8.35
CA ARG A 151 11.39 -17.15 8.34
C ARG A 151 10.84 -17.70 7.03
N ALA A 152 10.39 -18.95 7.09
CA ALA A 152 9.62 -19.58 6.02
C ALA A 152 8.17 -19.06 6.01
N GLY A 153 7.55 -19.07 4.84
CA GLY A 153 6.12 -18.84 4.71
C GLY A 153 5.29 -19.99 5.31
N SER A 154 4.09 -19.66 5.76
CA SER A 154 3.15 -20.60 6.39
C SER A 154 1.89 -20.89 5.57
N THR A 155 1.52 -19.97 4.69
CA THR A 155 0.42 -20.07 3.72
C THR A 155 0.90 -20.70 2.41
N THR A 156 -0.03 -21.16 1.59
CA THR A 156 0.24 -21.85 0.33
C THR A 156 0.00 -20.96 -0.89
N GLU A 157 0.56 -21.35 -2.04
CA GLU A 157 0.28 -20.71 -3.34
C GLU A 157 -1.24 -20.63 -3.61
N ALA A 158 -1.99 -21.70 -3.31
CA ALA A 158 -3.43 -21.76 -3.51
C ALA A 158 -4.21 -20.77 -2.62
N ASP A 159 -3.73 -20.49 -1.41
CA ASP A 159 -4.36 -19.52 -0.52
C ASP A 159 -4.28 -18.09 -1.09
N TRP A 160 -3.18 -17.78 -1.80
CA TRP A 160 -2.97 -16.49 -2.46
C TRP A 160 -3.61 -16.42 -3.85
N GLU A 161 -3.67 -17.52 -4.57
CA GLU A 161 -4.38 -17.62 -5.84
C GLU A 161 -5.87 -17.28 -5.66
N GLY A 162 -6.49 -17.83 -4.63
CA GLY A 162 -7.89 -17.53 -4.30
C GLY A 162 -8.12 -16.03 -4.06
N PHE A 163 -7.15 -15.34 -3.45
CA PHE A 163 -7.17 -13.89 -3.22
C PHE A 163 -7.13 -13.09 -4.53
N VAL A 164 -6.23 -13.44 -5.46
CA VAL A 164 -6.10 -12.73 -6.73
C VAL A 164 -7.28 -13.02 -7.65
N SER A 165 -7.65 -14.29 -7.81
CA SER A 165 -8.65 -14.74 -8.78
C SER A 165 -10.10 -14.45 -8.35
N ASN A 166 -10.39 -14.46 -7.04
CA ASN A 166 -11.75 -14.28 -6.52
C ASN A 166 -11.86 -13.00 -5.70
N ASN A 167 -11.20 -12.91 -4.54
CA ASN A 167 -11.47 -11.82 -3.59
C ASN A 167 -11.19 -10.41 -4.16
N ILE A 168 -9.97 -10.15 -4.60
CA ILE A 168 -9.54 -8.85 -5.10
C ILE A 168 -10.23 -8.54 -6.43
N ARG A 169 -10.23 -9.52 -7.36
CA ARG A 169 -10.90 -9.38 -8.66
C ARG A 169 -12.38 -9.05 -8.49
N ASP A 170 -13.11 -9.81 -7.68
CA ASP A 170 -14.55 -9.64 -7.49
C ASP A 170 -14.85 -8.29 -6.85
N PHE A 171 -14.03 -7.82 -5.90
CA PHE A 171 -14.18 -6.48 -5.34
C PHE A 171 -14.11 -5.40 -6.42
N PHE A 172 -13.07 -5.40 -7.26
CA PHE A 172 -12.92 -4.38 -8.30
C PHE A 172 -14.00 -4.52 -9.38
N LEU A 173 -14.38 -5.75 -9.77
CA LEU A 173 -15.48 -5.96 -10.70
C LEU A 173 -16.82 -5.46 -10.16
N GLN A 174 -17.13 -5.78 -8.90
CA GLN A 174 -18.40 -5.41 -8.28
C GLN A 174 -18.49 -3.90 -8.12
N THR A 175 -17.48 -3.29 -7.48
CA THR A 175 -17.49 -1.84 -7.20
C THR A 175 -17.46 -1.01 -8.49
N SER A 176 -16.77 -1.48 -9.54
CA SER A 176 -16.69 -0.76 -10.82
C SER A 176 -17.84 -1.04 -11.79
N HIS A 177 -18.83 -1.85 -11.41
CA HIS A 177 -19.85 -2.37 -12.32
C HIS A 177 -19.27 -3.06 -13.57
N GLY A 178 -18.17 -3.80 -13.39
CA GLY A 178 -17.49 -4.58 -14.42
C GLY A 178 -16.50 -3.80 -15.28
N ASN A 179 -16.23 -2.52 -14.96
CA ASN A 179 -15.34 -1.67 -15.74
C ASN A 179 -13.86 -1.77 -15.33
N ALA A 180 -13.57 -2.22 -14.10
CA ALA A 180 -12.23 -2.43 -13.57
C ALA A 180 -11.92 -3.94 -13.45
N GLN A 181 -11.08 -4.46 -14.34
CA GLN A 181 -10.72 -5.88 -14.36
C GLN A 181 -9.26 -6.07 -13.93
N LEU A 182 -9.06 -6.65 -12.75
CA LEU A 182 -7.76 -7.13 -12.30
C LEU A 182 -7.67 -8.64 -12.52
N ASN A 183 -6.81 -9.05 -13.45
CA ASN A 183 -6.64 -10.45 -13.81
C ASN A 183 -5.35 -11.01 -13.19
N PRO A 184 -5.30 -12.32 -12.86
CA PRO A 184 -4.03 -12.95 -12.52
C PRO A 184 -2.99 -12.77 -13.64
N ALA A 185 -1.74 -12.53 -13.26
CA ALA A 185 -0.63 -12.47 -14.20
C ALA A 185 -0.35 -13.85 -14.82
N ASN A 186 0.01 -13.85 -16.10
CA ASN A 186 0.62 -14.98 -16.78
C ASN A 186 2.06 -15.18 -16.27
N GLU A 187 2.30 -16.34 -15.67
CA GLU A 187 3.56 -16.77 -15.07
C GLU A 187 3.67 -18.30 -15.15
N SER A 188 4.79 -18.90 -14.75
CA SER A 188 5.07 -20.33 -14.91
C SER A 188 5.53 -21.07 -13.64
N TYR A 189 5.43 -20.45 -12.47
CA TYR A 189 5.64 -21.06 -11.17
C TYR A 189 4.44 -21.94 -10.81
N GLY A 190 4.69 -23.09 -10.16
CA GLY A 190 3.63 -23.95 -9.64
C GLY A 190 2.49 -24.21 -10.64
N THR A 191 1.30 -23.69 -10.32
CA THR A 191 0.14 -23.68 -11.23
C THR A 191 0.17 -22.46 -12.13
N ALA A 192 0.68 -22.65 -13.35
CA ALA A 192 0.91 -21.56 -14.30
C ALA A 192 -0.32 -20.66 -14.56
N ASN A 193 -0.05 -19.35 -14.62
CA ASN A 193 -0.98 -18.27 -14.92
C ASN A 193 -2.06 -18.07 -13.85
N ASN A 194 -1.73 -18.38 -12.60
CA ASN A 194 -2.59 -18.10 -11.47
C ASN A 194 -2.23 -16.78 -10.75
N GLY A 195 -1.25 -16.04 -11.27
CA GLY A 195 -0.81 -14.76 -10.74
C GLY A 195 0.01 -14.85 -9.46
N VAL A 196 0.50 -16.04 -9.06
CA VAL A 196 1.27 -16.23 -7.83
C VAL A 196 2.60 -16.92 -8.11
N VAL A 197 3.69 -16.30 -7.66
CA VAL A 197 5.04 -16.86 -7.69
C VAL A 197 5.57 -16.99 -6.26
N GLY A 198 5.92 -18.21 -5.83
CA GLY A 198 6.65 -18.44 -4.58
C GLY A 198 6.05 -19.51 -3.67
N TRP A 199 6.59 -19.74 -2.47
CA TRP A 199 7.59 -18.93 -1.77
C TRP A 199 8.99 -18.94 -2.43
N VAL A 200 9.47 -17.75 -2.82
CA VAL A 200 10.85 -17.54 -3.28
C VAL A 200 11.72 -17.09 -2.12
N ASN A 201 12.91 -17.68 -1.99
CA ASN A 201 13.83 -17.35 -0.91
C ASN A 201 14.84 -16.27 -1.37
N VAL A 202 14.91 -15.16 -0.64
CA VAL A 202 15.82 -14.03 -0.99
C VAL A 202 17.25 -14.19 -0.45
N GLY A 203 17.54 -15.28 0.27
CA GLY A 203 18.90 -15.68 0.64
C GLY A 203 19.50 -14.97 1.86
N TYR A 204 18.72 -14.17 2.59
CA TYR A 204 19.10 -13.53 3.84
C TYR A 204 18.01 -13.66 4.91
N ASN A 205 18.31 -13.20 6.13
CA ASN A 205 17.40 -13.24 7.27
C ASN A 205 16.37 -12.09 7.22
N HIS A 206 15.18 -12.33 7.75
CA HIS A 206 14.08 -11.36 7.69
C HIS A 206 14.49 -10.02 8.33
N PRO A 207 14.39 -8.87 7.61
CA PRO A 207 14.93 -7.60 8.08
C PRO A 207 14.12 -6.97 9.22
N ASN A 208 12.88 -7.42 9.44
CA ASN A 208 11.98 -7.03 10.53
C ASN A 208 11.85 -5.50 10.60
N THR A 209 11.43 -4.92 9.47
CA THR A 209 11.35 -3.47 9.28
C THR A 209 10.22 -2.82 10.08
N GLN A 210 9.26 -3.61 10.56
CA GLN A 210 8.11 -3.13 11.34
C GLN A 210 7.43 -1.97 10.61
N GLY A 211 7.17 -0.84 11.29
CA GLY A 211 6.58 0.37 10.71
C GLY A 211 7.50 1.19 9.79
N SER A 212 8.76 0.79 9.59
CA SER A 212 9.67 1.46 8.67
C SER A 212 9.43 0.97 7.24
N THR A 213 9.18 1.88 6.30
CA THR A 213 8.98 1.60 4.86
C THR A 213 10.17 2.03 4.00
N GLY A 214 11.33 2.27 4.64
CA GLY A 214 12.54 2.79 3.98
C GLY A 214 13.30 1.80 3.09
N THR A 215 14.58 2.10 2.83
CA THR A 215 15.45 1.36 1.88
C THR A 215 15.46 -0.15 2.06
N ALA A 216 15.38 -0.66 3.30
CA ALA A 216 15.37 -2.10 3.54
C ALA A 216 14.15 -2.81 2.89
N ASN A 217 12.96 -2.18 2.88
CA ASN A 217 11.79 -2.76 2.21
C ASN A 217 11.88 -2.66 0.70
N ARG A 218 12.43 -1.56 0.18
CA ARG A 218 12.67 -1.41 -1.26
C ARG A 218 13.62 -2.49 -1.76
N ASN A 219 14.73 -2.72 -1.05
CA ASN A 219 15.68 -3.77 -1.39
C ASN A 219 15.03 -5.16 -1.29
N LEU A 220 14.26 -5.43 -0.23
CA LEU A 220 13.50 -6.68 -0.09
C LEU A 220 12.59 -6.93 -1.29
N SER A 221 11.81 -5.93 -1.68
CA SER A 221 10.88 -6.05 -2.80
C SER A 221 11.62 -6.22 -4.14
N GLU A 222 12.74 -5.53 -4.34
CA GLU A 222 13.60 -5.72 -5.52
C GLU A 222 14.21 -7.13 -5.57
N ASP A 223 14.67 -7.65 -4.44
CA ASP A 223 15.23 -9.00 -4.32
C ASP A 223 14.15 -10.07 -4.59
N ALA A 224 12.93 -9.86 -4.09
CA ALA A 224 11.77 -10.72 -4.37
C ALA A 224 11.41 -10.75 -5.87
N ILE A 225 11.33 -9.58 -6.50
CA ILE A 225 11.10 -9.44 -7.96
C ILE A 225 12.22 -10.14 -8.74
N THR A 226 13.47 -9.96 -8.33
CA THR A 226 14.62 -10.63 -8.94
C THR A 226 14.51 -12.16 -8.83
N ALA A 227 14.10 -12.67 -7.66
CA ALA A 227 13.91 -14.10 -7.44
C ALA A 227 12.72 -14.68 -8.21
N ALA A 228 11.70 -13.86 -8.51
CA ALA A 228 10.54 -14.25 -9.32
C ALA A 228 10.80 -14.23 -10.84
N ASN A 229 11.77 -13.44 -11.32
CA ASN A 229 12.07 -13.26 -12.75
C ASN A 229 12.23 -14.55 -13.59
N PRO A 230 12.71 -15.70 -13.07
CA PRO A 230 12.74 -16.93 -13.85
C PRO A 230 11.35 -17.48 -14.25
N TYR A 231 10.28 -17.04 -13.59
CA TYR A 231 8.93 -17.57 -13.76
C TYR A 231 7.97 -16.60 -14.48
N ILE A 232 8.40 -15.36 -14.71
CA ILE A 232 7.61 -14.34 -15.38
C ILE A 232 8.51 -13.52 -16.28
N ASN A 233 8.01 -13.21 -17.48
CA ASN A 233 8.66 -12.27 -18.39
C ASN A 233 7.94 -10.92 -18.28
N TYR A 234 8.55 -9.95 -17.60
CA TYR A 234 7.93 -8.65 -17.34
C TYR A 234 7.69 -7.85 -18.62
N ALA A 235 8.51 -8.05 -19.67
CA ALA A 235 8.34 -7.36 -20.94
C ALA A 235 7.04 -7.69 -21.67
N ASN A 236 6.37 -8.79 -21.31
CA ASN A 236 5.04 -9.11 -21.86
C ASN A 236 3.94 -8.14 -21.39
N TYR A 237 4.21 -7.37 -20.34
CA TYR A 237 3.27 -6.42 -19.75
C TYR A 237 3.54 -4.97 -20.15
N ASP A 238 4.63 -4.67 -20.87
CA ASP A 238 4.84 -3.35 -21.48
C ASP A 238 3.97 -3.25 -22.75
N THR A 239 2.68 -3.02 -22.54
CA THR A 239 1.65 -3.06 -23.58
C THR A 239 1.65 -1.81 -24.45
N ASN A 240 2.19 -0.71 -23.93
CA ASN A 240 2.29 0.56 -24.66
C ASN A 240 3.67 0.76 -25.32
N ASN A 241 4.64 -0.13 -25.07
CA ASN A 241 6.00 -0.14 -25.61
C ASN A 241 6.83 1.10 -25.26
N ASP A 242 6.62 1.68 -24.08
CA ASP A 242 7.40 2.82 -23.59
C ASP A 242 8.67 2.42 -22.82
N GLY A 243 8.88 1.11 -22.62
CA GLY A 243 10.02 0.55 -21.90
C GLY A 243 9.86 0.54 -20.38
N ILE A 244 8.66 0.82 -19.87
CA ILE A 244 8.29 0.81 -18.47
C ILE A 244 7.06 -0.07 -18.30
N VAL A 245 7.02 -0.90 -17.26
CA VAL A 245 5.78 -1.57 -16.86
C VAL A 245 5.19 -0.79 -15.70
N SER A 246 4.06 -0.14 -15.97
CA SER A 246 3.31 0.63 -14.98
C SER A 246 2.33 -0.25 -14.20
N GLY A 247 1.85 0.25 -13.04
CA GLY A 247 0.85 -0.48 -12.26
C GLY A 247 -0.50 -0.68 -12.98
N SER A 248 -0.83 0.18 -13.96
CA SER A 248 -1.97 0.01 -14.86
C SER A 248 -1.80 -1.13 -15.88
N GLU A 249 -0.59 -1.67 -16.02
CA GLU A 249 -0.32 -2.82 -16.89
C GLU A 249 -0.09 -4.09 -16.06
N LEU A 250 0.79 -4.00 -15.06
CA LEU A 250 1.05 -5.06 -14.09
C LEU A 250 1.25 -4.47 -12.69
N SER A 251 0.33 -4.79 -11.80
CA SER A 251 0.48 -4.53 -10.37
C SER A 251 1.27 -5.64 -9.71
N ILE A 252 2.47 -5.31 -9.24
CA ILE A 252 3.36 -6.22 -8.52
C ILE A 252 3.14 -6.07 -7.02
N VAL A 253 2.77 -7.17 -6.37
CA VAL A 253 2.51 -7.26 -4.94
C VAL A 253 3.49 -8.27 -4.31
N VAL A 254 4.25 -7.84 -3.32
CA VAL A 254 5.19 -8.68 -2.57
C VAL A 254 4.57 -9.07 -1.23
N ILE A 255 4.37 -10.36 -1.02
CA ILE A 255 3.89 -10.90 0.27
C ILE A 255 5.11 -11.41 1.04
N VAL A 256 5.33 -10.86 2.23
CA VAL A 256 6.52 -11.12 3.04
C VAL A 256 6.19 -12.08 4.17
N ALA A 257 6.90 -13.21 4.24
CA ALA A 257 6.72 -14.21 5.30
C ALA A 257 6.92 -13.56 6.68
N GLY A 258 5.89 -13.54 7.53
CA GLY A 258 5.91 -12.71 8.74
C GLY A 258 4.57 -12.04 9.02
N TYR A 259 4.56 -11.13 10.00
CA TYR A 259 3.34 -10.44 10.42
C TYR A 259 3.17 -9.07 9.75
N GLU A 260 1.93 -8.62 9.65
CA GLU A 260 1.56 -7.28 9.21
C GLU A 260 1.49 -6.31 10.39
N THR A 261 2.40 -5.36 10.43
CA THR A 261 2.54 -4.39 11.53
C THR A 261 1.35 -3.41 11.57
N ALA A 262 0.75 -3.11 10.42
CA ALA A 262 -0.43 -2.24 10.33
C ALA A 262 -1.66 -2.87 11.00
N TYR A 263 -1.72 -4.21 11.07
CA TYR A 263 -2.73 -4.95 11.82
C TYR A 263 -2.41 -4.99 13.31
N SER A 264 -1.18 -5.36 13.67
CA SER A 264 -0.72 -5.33 15.06
C SER A 264 0.80 -5.24 15.17
N PRO A 265 1.35 -4.35 16.02
CA PRO A 265 2.79 -4.22 16.22
C PRO A 265 3.36 -5.21 17.27
N SER A 266 2.54 -6.13 17.78
CA SER A 266 2.90 -7.00 18.91
C SER A 266 3.82 -8.15 18.53
N LEU A 267 3.78 -8.57 17.25
CA LEU A 267 4.47 -9.75 16.75
C LEU A 267 5.61 -9.39 15.80
N SER A 268 6.58 -10.29 15.71
CA SER A 268 7.78 -10.14 14.90
C SER A 268 8.26 -11.52 14.45
N PRO A 269 8.93 -11.65 13.29
CA PRO A 269 9.30 -10.56 12.39
C PRO A 269 8.11 -10.00 11.61
N SER A 270 8.12 -8.69 11.34
CA SER A 270 7.02 -8.00 10.66
C SER A 270 7.48 -6.93 9.68
N VAL A 271 6.59 -6.58 8.75
CA VAL A 271 6.69 -5.44 7.84
C VAL A 271 5.41 -4.62 7.94
N TRP A 272 5.37 -3.42 7.37
CA TRP A 272 4.16 -2.60 7.26
C TRP A 272 3.64 -2.65 5.83
N GLY A 273 2.34 -2.87 5.65
CA GLY A 273 1.68 -2.91 4.35
C GLY A 273 1.79 -1.57 3.63
N HIS A 274 2.39 -1.52 2.45
CA HIS A 274 2.53 -0.26 1.71
C HIS A 274 2.69 -0.37 0.20
N LYS A 275 2.27 0.66 -0.55
CA LYS A 275 2.71 0.93 -1.92
C LYS A 275 3.87 1.92 -1.95
N TRP A 276 4.91 1.58 -2.69
CA TRP A 276 6.11 2.42 -2.81
C TRP A 276 6.79 2.27 -4.19
N SER A 277 7.86 3.02 -4.41
CA SER A 277 8.70 2.90 -5.59
C SER A 277 10.00 2.13 -5.34
N LEU A 278 10.45 1.30 -6.27
CA LEU A 278 11.78 0.67 -6.19
C LEU A 278 12.89 1.73 -6.07
N GLN A 279 14.08 1.31 -5.64
CA GLN A 279 15.17 2.24 -5.39
C GLN A 279 15.63 2.88 -6.71
N TYR A 280 15.74 4.22 -6.76
CA TYR A 280 16.34 4.89 -7.91
C TYR A 280 17.87 4.69 -7.93
N PRO A 281 18.51 4.43 -9.09
CA PRO A 281 17.90 4.24 -10.41
C PRO A 281 17.08 2.95 -10.49
N TYR A 282 15.87 3.05 -11.07
CA TYR A 282 14.93 1.94 -11.11
C TYR A 282 15.53 0.72 -11.83
N PRO A 283 15.32 -0.50 -11.29
CA PRO A 283 15.86 -1.71 -11.88
C PRO A 283 15.15 -2.07 -13.20
N THR A 284 15.89 -2.77 -14.05
CA THR A 284 15.39 -3.27 -15.34
C THR A 284 15.37 -4.78 -15.32
N PHE A 285 14.22 -5.34 -15.71
CA PHE A 285 13.98 -6.77 -15.83
C PHE A 285 13.47 -7.07 -17.24
N ASP A 286 14.01 -8.10 -17.88
CA ASP A 286 13.62 -8.50 -19.25
C ASP A 286 13.63 -7.36 -20.30
N GLY A 287 14.41 -6.30 -20.08
CA GLY A 287 14.51 -5.14 -20.96
C GLY A 287 13.50 -4.02 -20.70
N VAL A 288 12.66 -4.13 -19.66
CA VAL A 288 11.70 -3.11 -19.24
C VAL A 288 12.00 -2.62 -17.81
N THR A 289 11.65 -1.38 -17.52
CA THR A 289 11.87 -0.76 -16.20
C THR A 289 10.68 -1.00 -15.29
N LEU A 290 10.93 -1.43 -14.06
CA LEU A 290 9.92 -1.55 -13.02
C LEU A 290 10.12 -0.44 -11.99
N ALA A 291 9.07 0.31 -11.68
CA ALA A 291 9.20 1.49 -10.81
C ALA A 291 8.47 1.35 -9.47
N THR A 292 7.37 0.62 -9.40
CA THR A 292 6.47 0.61 -8.23
C THR A 292 6.05 -0.80 -7.83
N TYR A 293 5.80 -0.99 -6.54
CA TYR A 293 5.34 -2.24 -5.95
C TYR A 293 4.39 -1.93 -4.78
N ALA A 294 3.58 -2.92 -4.39
CA ALA A 294 2.98 -2.98 -3.06
C ALA A 294 3.60 -4.13 -2.25
N GLN A 295 3.72 -3.99 -0.94
CA GLN A 295 4.31 -4.99 -0.04
C GLN A 295 3.43 -5.17 1.18
N PHE A 296 3.24 -6.42 1.63
CA PHE A 296 2.43 -6.75 2.81
C PHE A 296 3.07 -7.85 3.65
N GLY A 297 2.75 -7.87 4.95
CA GLY A 297 2.98 -9.03 5.78
C GLY A 297 2.02 -10.18 5.42
N GLU A 298 2.52 -11.41 5.49
CA GLU A 298 1.74 -12.63 5.23
C GLU A 298 0.56 -12.80 6.19
N LEU A 299 0.76 -12.47 7.48
CA LEU A 299 -0.15 -12.84 8.56
C LEU A 299 -0.72 -11.64 9.32
N HIS A 300 -2.03 -11.70 9.57
CA HIS A 300 -2.72 -10.88 10.57
C HIS A 300 -2.85 -11.70 11.86
N ALA A 301 -2.40 -11.12 12.97
CA ALA A 301 -2.42 -11.76 14.27
C ALA A 301 -2.24 -10.72 15.38
N THR A 302 -2.83 -10.95 16.55
CA THR A 302 -2.54 -10.17 17.77
C THR A 302 -1.73 -10.97 18.79
N SER A 303 -1.73 -12.30 18.64
CA SER A 303 -0.85 -13.25 19.34
C SER A 303 -0.53 -14.44 18.43
N THR A 304 0.42 -15.31 18.82
CA THR A 304 0.75 -16.49 18.01
C THR A 304 -0.34 -17.58 18.01
N SER A 305 -1.43 -17.39 18.75
CA SER A 305 -2.53 -18.36 18.84
C SER A 305 -3.73 -18.01 17.95
N ASN A 306 -3.75 -16.82 17.34
CA ASN A 306 -4.84 -16.36 16.47
C ASN A 306 -4.34 -15.92 15.09
N GLU A 307 -3.23 -16.51 14.64
CA GLU A 307 -2.65 -16.19 13.34
C GLU A 307 -3.57 -16.66 12.20
N HIS A 308 -3.77 -15.77 11.24
CA HIS A 308 -4.42 -16.09 9.97
C HIS A 308 -3.79 -15.28 8.84
N GLN A 309 -4.03 -15.70 7.60
CA GLN A 309 -3.59 -14.96 6.41
C GLN A 309 -4.10 -13.52 6.44
N ALA A 310 -3.26 -12.58 6.00
CA ALA A 310 -3.62 -11.18 5.86
C ALA A 310 -4.85 -11.02 4.96
N THR A 311 -5.77 -10.14 5.35
CA THR A 311 -7.07 -10.00 4.69
C THR A 311 -7.06 -8.98 3.54
N MET A 312 -8.05 -9.06 2.66
CA MET A 312 -8.04 -8.36 1.38
C MET A 312 -8.06 -6.82 1.46
N GLY A 313 -8.59 -6.25 2.55
CA GLY A 313 -8.92 -4.82 2.61
C GLY A 313 -7.70 -3.91 2.44
N ILE A 314 -6.57 -4.26 3.07
CA ILE A 314 -5.32 -3.52 2.92
C ILE A 314 -4.76 -3.66 1.50
N MET A 315 -4.92 -4.84 0.89
CA MET A 315 -4.41 -5.11 -0.46
C MET A 315 -5.21 -4.36 -1.52
N VAL A 316 -6.53 -4.28 -1.35
CA VAL A 316 -7.42 -3.51 -2.22
C VAL A 316 -7.10 -2.02 -2.17
N HIS A 317 -6.82 -1.48 -0.98
CA HIS A 317 -6.41 -0.08 -0.82
C HIS A 317 -5.14 0.23 -1.63
N GLU A 318 -4.07 -0.54 -1.44
CA GLU A 318 -2.81 -0.31 -2.17
C GLU A 318 -2.94 -0.61 -3.66
N LEU A 319 -3.75 -1.59 -4.06
CA LEU A 319 -4.00 -1.86 -5.47
C LEU A 319 -4.77 -0.72 -6.15
N GLY A 320 -5.64 -0.03 -5.40
CA GLY A 320 -6.27 1.22 -5.85
C GLY A 320 -5.25 2.29 -6.19
N HIS A 321 -4.23 2.47 -5.33
CA HIS A 321 -3.10 3.35 -5.60
C HIS A 321 -2.25 2.89 -6.77
N LEU A 322 -1.89 1.60 -6.78
CA LEU A 322 -0.91 1.04 -7.71
C LEU A 322 -1.47 0.97 -9.14
N THR A 323 -2.71 0.51 -9.30
CA THR A 323 -3.33 0.32 -10.62
C THR A 323 -3.98 1.59 -11.13
N TYR A 324 -4.76 2.26 -10.28
CA TYR A 324 -5.69 3.32 -10.70
C TYR A 324 -5.24 4.71 -10.24
N SER A 325 -4.11 4.83 -9.56
CA SER A 325 -3.60 6.10 -9.02
C SER A 325 -4.60 6.83 -8.12
N LEU A 326 -5.46 6.08 -7.41
CA LEU A 326 -6.39 6.65 -6.45
C LEU A 326 -5.62 7.38 -5.34
N PRO A 327 -6.11 8.50 -4.81
CA PRO A 327 -5.51 9.15 -3.65
C PRO A 327 -6.00 8.53 -2.34
N ASP A 328 -5.23 8.72 -1.27
CA ASP A 328 -5.72 8.54 0.10
C ASP A 328 -6.81 9.56 0.41
N LEU A 329 -7.90 9.09 1.04
CA LEU A 329 -9.06 9.90 1.43
C LEU A 329 -9.22 10.01 2.95
N TYR A 330 -8.23 9.56 3.73
CA TYR A 330 -8.10 9.85 5.15
C TYR A 330 -7.24 11.10 5.38
N ASP A 331 -7.36 11.70 6.57
CA ASP A 331 -6.56 12.86 6.93
C ASP A 331 -5.17 12.45 7.41
N THR A 332 -4.17 12.57 6.52
CA THR A 332 -2.77 12.21 6.81
C THR A 332 -2.16 13.00 7.98
N ASP A 333 -2.73 14.17 8.32
CA ASP A 333 -2.27 14.96 9.47
C ASP A 333 -2.89 14.52 10.81
N GLY A 334 -3.83 13.57 10.77
CA GLY A 334 -4.53 13.00 11.91
C GLY A 334 -5.56 13.94 12.56
N SER A 335 -5.97 15.01 11.88
CA SER A 335 -6.95 15.96 12.40
C SER A 335 -8.40 15.47 12.29
N SER A 336 -8.67 14.52 11.39
CA SER A 336 -9.94 13.82 11.23
C SER A 336 -9.74 12.39 10.70
N ASN A 337 -10.83 11.64 10.54
CA ASN A 337 -10.81 10.33 9.88
C ASN A 337 -10.92 10.43 8.34
N GLY A 338 -10.96 11.65 7.76
CA GLY A 338 -11.35 11.86 6.36
C GLY A 338 -12.72 11.26 6.05
N ILE A 339 -12.85 10.47 4.98
CA ILE A 339 -14.09 9.73 4.71
C ILE A 339 -14.29 8.51 5.63
N GLY A 340 -13.32 8.20 6.51
CA GLY A 340 -13.43 7.16 7.53
C GLY A 340 -13.82 5.79 6.96
N ALA A 341 -14.76 5.12 7.64
CA ALA A 341 -15.17 3.77 7.27
C ALA A 341 -15.98 3.69 5.97
N PHE A 342 -16.35 4.82 5.36
CA PHE A 342 -17.19 4.85 4.16
C PHE A 342 -16.46 4.51 2.86
N GLY A 343 -15.12 4.42 2.87
CA GLY A 343 -14.36 4.07 1.67
C GLY A 343 -13.07 3.32 1.95
N VAL A 344 -12.71 2.42 1.02
CA VAL A 344 -11.48 1.62 1.11
C VAL A 344 -10.22 2.45 1.00
N MET A 345 -10.28 3.64 0.39
CA MET A 345 -9.17 4.62 0.35
C MET A 345 -9.00 5.39 1.68
N ALA A 346 -9.72 4.99 2.74
CA ALA A 346 -9.58 5.46 4.11
C ALA A 346 -9.66 4.27 5.07
N SER A 347 -10.29 4.41 6.24
CA SER A 347 -10.37 3.31 7.22
C SER A 347 -11.36 2.20 6.84
N GLY A 348 -12.10 2.34 5.73
CA GLY A 348 -12.98 1.29 5.21
C GLY A 348 -12.25 0.03 4.76
N SER A 349 -10.93 0.12 4.52
CA SER A 349 -10.06 -1.06 4.30
C SER A 349 -10.03 -2.02 5.49
N TRP A 350 -10.43 -1.55 6.68
CA TRP A 350 -10.59 -2.35 7.89
C TRP A 350 -12.05 -2.72 8.20
N GLY A 351 -12.96 -2.61 7.23
CA GLY A 351 -14.36 -3.01 7.39
C GLY A 351 -14.50 -4.51 7.69
N ARG A 352 -15.21 -4.86 8.77
CA ARG A 352 -15.41 -6.26 9.20
C ARG A 352 -16.87 -6.70 9.09
N SER A 353 -17.07 -7.94 8.66
CA SER A 353 -18.34 -8.66 8.78
C SER A 353 -18.58 -9.12 10.22
N ASN A 354 -19.83 -9.07 10.69
CA ASN A 354 -20.25 -9.62 11.98
C ASN A 354 -20.69 -11.10 11.91
N THR A 355 -20.74 -11.72 10.73
CA THR A 355 -21.34 -13.05 10.52
C THR A 355 -20.31 -14.18 10.53
N ASN A 356 -19.03 -13.90 10.29
CA ASN A 356 -17.95 -14.87 10.25
C ASN A 356 -16.75 -14.32 11.02
N GLY A 357 -16.60 -14.69 12.29
CA GLY A 357 -15.47 -14.29 13.12
C GLY A 357 -14.15 -14.29 12.34
N ASP A 358 -13.53 -13.12 12.27
CA ASP A 358 -12.26 -12.79 11.59
C ASP A 358 -12.22 -12.90 10.05
N ALA A 359 -13.34 -13.14 9.37
CA ALA A 359 -13.43 -12.96 7.92
C ALA A 359 -13.74 -11.49 7.58
N TYR A 360 -12.71 -10.71 7.30
CA TYR A 360 -12.85 -9.43 6.59
C TYR A 360 -13.32 -9.70 5.17
N LEU A 361 -14.63 -9.81 5.00
CA LEU A 361 -15.34 -9.58 3.74
C LEU A 361 -16.38 -8.50 4.01
N TRP A 362 -16.62 -7.67 2.99
CA TRP A 362 -17.59 -6.57 2.94
C TRP A 362 -17.06 -5.23 3.47
N ALA A 363 -16.21 -4.59 2.65
CA ALA A 363 -16.48 -3.18 2.39
C ALA A 363 -17.94 -3.11 1.87
N SER A 364 -18.74 -2.24 2.48
CA SER A 364 -20.19 -2.12 2.31
C SER A 364 -20.69 -2.43 0.89
N GLU A 365 -21.77 -3.21 0.78
CA GLU A 365 -22.53 -3.52 -0.45
C GLU A 365 -23.05 -2.28 -1.22
N GLU A 366 -22.69 -1.07 -0.80
CA GLU A 366 -23.19 0.20 -1.33
C GLU A 366 -22.07 1.12 -1.86
N GLY A 367 -20.82 0.68 -1.91
CA GLY A 367 -19.71 1.50 -2.44
C GLY A 367 -19.60 1.42 -3.96
N GLU A 368 -19.95 2.51 -4.66
CA GLU A 368 -19.77 2.64 -6.12
C GLU A 368 -18.34 3.12 -6.46
N LEU A 369 -17.60 2.38 -7.30
CA LEU A 369 -16.41 2.88 -8.00
C LEU A 369 -16.86 3.43 -9.35
N VAL A 370 -17.04 4.73 -9.42
CA VAL A 370 -17.41 5.41 -10.65
C VAL A 370 -16.15 5.67 -11.51
N LEU A 371 -15.87 4.81 -12.50
CA LEU A 371 -14.88 5.09 -13.56
C LEU A 371 -15.47 6.08 -14.59
N GLN A 372 -15.69 7.35 -14.21
CA GLN A 372 -16.18 8.36 -15.15
C GLN A 372 -15.04 9.11 -15.85
N GLY A 373 -15.09 9.12 -17.18
CA GLY A 373 -14.59 10.24 -17.97
C GLY A 373 -15.56 11.41 -17.82
N GLN A 374 -15.02 12.62 -17.62
CA GLN A 374 -15.73 13.82 -17.16
C GLN A 374 -17.11 14.08 -17.83
N THR A 375 -18.10 14.42 -17.00
CA THR A 375 -19.35 15.07 -17.43
C THR A 375 -19.84 16.08 -16.38
N GLU A 376 -20.24 17.29 -16.81
CA GLU A 376 -20.86 18.35 -16.00
C GLU A 376 -22.40 18.32 -16.08
N VAL A 377 -23.09 18.76 -15.01
CA VAL A 377 -24.52 19.09 -15.02
C VAL A 377 -24.78 20.49 -14.46
N THR A 378 -25.65 21.23 -15.13
CA THR A 378 -26.15 22.57 -14.79
C THR A 378 -27.20 22.54 -13.67
N THR A 379 -27.11 23.46 -12.70
CA THR A 379 -28.13 23.66 -11.66
C THR A 379 -29.34 24.43 -12.17
N SER A 380 -30.56 23.92 -11.97
CA SER A 380 -31.77 24.77 -11.85
C SER A 380 -32.18 24.86 -10.38
N ALA A 381 -32.24 26.09 -9.87
CA ALA A 381 -32.77 26.38 -8.54
C ALA A 381 -34.27 26.05 -8.52
N ASP A 382 -34.64 25.03 -7.75
CA ASP A 382 -35.90 24.86 -7.00
C ASP A 382 -36.15 23.35 -6.82
N GLU A 383 -35.57 22.77 -5.76
CA GLU A 383 -36.14 21.74 -4.88
C GLU A 383 -35.02 21.07 -4.04
N GLU A 384 -35.40 20.65 -2.85
CA GLU A 384 -34.57 20.28 -1.72
C GLU A 384 -33.90 18.90 -1.94
N CYS A 385 -32.80 18.87 -2.69
CA CYS A 385 -31.89 17.72 -2.77
C CYS A 385 -30.47 18.21 -3.07
N VAL A 386 -29.52 18.00 -2.15
CA VAL A 386 -28.10 18.31 -2.40
C VAL A 386 -27.46 17.07 -3.02
N SER A 387 -27.49 16.96 -4.34
CA SER A 387 -26.59 16.08 -5.07
C SER A 387 -25.19 16.70 -5.06
N VAL A 388 -24.21 16.00 -4.49
CA VAL A 388 -22.80 16.36 -4.63
C VAL A 388 -22.28 15.60 -5.84
N GLU A 389 -22.41 16.19 -7.02
CA GLU A 389 -21.70 15.71 -8.21
C GLU A 389 -20.24 16.15 -8.11
N ALA A 390 -19.34 15.18 -7.95
CA ALA A 390 -17.92 15.42 -7.76
C ALA A 390 -17.26 15.79 -9.08
N PHE A 391 -16.65 16.99 -9.10
CA PHE A 391 -15.68 17.39 -10.11
C PHE A 391 -14.48 16.43 -10.08
N GLY A 392 -14.29 15.68 -11.18
CA GLY A 392 -13.01 15.07 -11.56
C GLY A 392 -12.29 14.29 -10.46
N ALA A 393 -12.95 13.33 -9.82
CA ALA A 393 -12.30 12.34 -8.97
C ALA A 393 -13.14 11.06 -8.93
N MET A 394 -12.46 9.91 -8.98
CA MET A 394 -13.02 8.60 -8.73
C MET A 394 -13.28 8.49 -7.22
N VAL A 395 -14.54 8.55 -6.79
CA VAL A 395 -14.94 8.57 -5.37
C VAL A 395 -15.79 7.35 -5.07
N PHE A 396 -15.43 6.63 -4.00
CA PHE A 396 -16.30 5.63 -3.38
C PHE A 396 -17.29 6.34 -2.45
N ILE A 397 -18.58 6.34 -2.78
CA ILE A 397 -19.64 6.89 -1.94
C ILE A 397 -20.62 5.77 -1.59
N GLY A 398 -20.79 5.49 -0.31
CA GLY A 398 -21.88 4.64 0.19
C GLY A 398 -23.20 5.43 0.23
N THR A 399 -24.28 4.89 -0.35
CA THR A 399 -25.60 5.54 -0.34
C THR A 399 -26.56 4.82 0.61
N GLU A 400 -26.79 5.38 1.79
CA GLU A 400 -27.77 4.88 2.75
C GLU A 400 -29.21 5.22 2.27
N GLU A 401 -29.99 4.24 1.79
CA GLU A 401 -31.46 4.38 1.77
C GLU A 401 -32.01 4.02 3.15
N ARG A 402 -32.61 5.00 3.82
CA ARG A 402 -33.34 4.80 5.07
C ARG A 402 -34.63 4.02 4.82
N GLU A 403 -34.79 2.87 5.45
CA GLU A 403 -36.11 2.32 5.81
C GLU A 403 -36.54 2.75 7.22
#